data_AF-A0A0F8YAZ3-F1
#
_entry.id   AF-A0A0F8YAZ3-F1
#
_cell.length_a   1.000
_cell.length_b   1.000
_cell.length_c   1.000
_cell.angle_alpha   90.00
_cell.angle_beta   90.00
_cell.angle_gamma   90.00
#
_symmetry.space_group_name_H-M   'P 1'
#
loop_
_entity.id
_entity.type
_entity.pdbx_description
1 polymer ?
#
loop_
_entity_poly.entity_id
_entity_poly.type
_entity_poly.pdbx_seq_one_letter_code
_entity_poly.pdbx_strand_id
1 'polypeptide(L)' 'MDVPEKHQLKIARSTMKLSCIGAKIMGGMSHIKAIEVIKTLTGKREQIDNDCTCS' A
#
# COMPACT_ATOMS: atom_id res chain seq x y z
N MET A 1 -14.76 -11.80 2.55
CA MET A 1 -13.34 -11.42 2.61
C MET A 1 -12.54 -12.65 2.90
N ASP A 2 -11.88 -13.14 1.86
CA ASP A 2 -11.05 -14.33 1.91
C ASP A 2 -9.76 -14.08 2.71
N VAL A 3 -9.12 -15.13 3.21
CA VAL A 3 -7.86 -15.05 3.96
C VAL A 3 -6.75 -14.30 3.18
N PRO A 4 -6.51 -14.58 1.88
CA PRO A 4 -5.51 -13.85 1.10
C PRO A 4 -5.83 -12.36 0.92
N GLU A 5 -7.10 -11.99 0.78
CA GLU A 5 -7.51 -10.58 0.61
C GLU A 5 -7.22 -9.76 1.88
N LYS A 6 -7.53 -10.33 3.05
CA LYS A 6 -7.19 -9.68 4.34
C LYS A 6 -5.69 -9.54 4.52
N HIS A 7 -4.91 -10.52 4.07
CA HIS A 7 -3.46 -10.47 4.14
C HIS A 7 -2.89 -9.37 3.22
N GLN A 8 -3.33 -9.32 1.96
CA GLN A 8 -2.96 -8.27 1.01
C GLN A 8 -3.32 -6.88 1.52
N LEU A 9 -4.52 -6.71 2.09
CA LEU A 9 -4.95 -5.46 2.68
C LEU A 9 -4.07 -5.04 3.86
N LYS A 10 -3.63 -5.99 4.69
CA LYS A 10 -2.73 -5.73 5.81
C LYS A 10 -1.35 -5.29 5.32
N ILE A 11 -0.81 -5.93 4.29
CA ILE A 11 0.46 -5.53 3.67
C ILE A 11 0.32 -4.12 3.09
N ALA A 12 -0.72 -3.85 2.30
CA ALA A 12 -0.93 -2.55 1.69
C ALA A 12 -0.98 -1.41 2.72
N ARG A 13 -1.73 -1.60 3.82
CA ARG A 13 -1.76 -0.63 4.93
C ARG A 13 -0.42 -0.48 5.65
N SER A 14 0.34 -1.55 5.79
CA SER A 14 1.69 -1.47 6.37
C SER A 14 2.65 -0.74 5.44
N THR A 15 2.56 -0.97 4.13
CA THR A 15 3.32 -0.24 3.11
C THR A 15 3.04 1.26 3.21
N MET A 16 1.77 1.66 3.33
CA MET A 16 1.36 3.07 3.47
C MET A 16 1.90 3.77 4.72
N LYS A 17 2.41 3.03 5.71
CA LYS A 17 3.06 3.59 6.91
C LYS A 17 4.57 3.75 6.77
N LEU A 18 5.16 3.26 5.68
CA LEU A 18 6.58 3.36 5.42
C LEU A 18 6.89 4.61 4.61
N SER A 19 8.10 5.12 4.71
CA SER A 19 8.58 6.09 3.73
C SER A 19 8.72 5.42 2.36
N CYS A 20 8.64 6.21 1.29
CA CYS A 20 8.83 5.72 -0.08
C CYS A 20 10.14 4.91 -0.26
N ILE A 21 11.22 5.37 0.37
CA ILE A 21 12.52 4.68 0.40
C ILE A 21 12.41 3.37 1.21
N GLY A 22 11.77 3.41 2.37
CA GLY A 22 11.55 2.21 3.20
C GLY A 22 10.76 1.13 2.47
N ALA A 23 9.69 1.50 1.76
CA ALA A 23 8.93 0.58 0.94
C ALA A 23 9.76 -0.03 -0.20
N LYS A 24 10.63 0.78 -0.83
CA LYS A 24 11.54 0.33 -1.91
C LYS A 24 12.61 -0.65 -1.40
N ILE A 25 13.22 -0.37 -0.24
CA ILE A 25 14.23 -1.24 0.38
C ILE A 25 13.63 -2.59 0.77
N MET A 26 12.40 -2.60 1.27
CA MET A 26 11.70 -3.83 1.68
C MET A 26 11.33 -4.74 0.50
N GLY A 27 11.50 -4.29 -0.76
CA GLY A 27 11.27 -5.10 -1.96
C GLY A 27 9.83 -5.55 -2.16
N GLY A 28 8.88 -4.89 -1.47
CA GLY A 28 7.46 -5.24 -1.47
C GLY A 28 6.62 -4.42 -2.44
N MET A 29 5.36 -4.24 -2.06
CA MET A 29 4.40 -3.40 -2.77
C MET A 29 4.82 -1.92 -2.69
N SER A 30 4.72 -1.17 -3.80
CA SER A 30 4.87 0.28 -3.79
C SER A 30 3.60 0.96 -3.24
N HIS A 31 3.71 2.21 -2.80
CA HIS A 31 2.55 2.99 -2.34
C HIS A 31 1.42 3.07 -3.37
N ILE A 32 1.76 3.18 -4.65
CA ILE A 32 0.78 3.21 -5.75
C ILE A 32 -0.02 1.91 -5.80
N LYS A 33 0.66 0.76 -5.75
CA LYS A 33 0.00 -0.55 -5.72
C LYS A 33 -0.78 -0.76 -4.42
N ALA A 34 -0.28 -0.26 -3.29
CA ALA A 34 -0.97 -0.34 -2.01
C ALA A 34 -2.32 0.39 -2.04
N ILE A 35 -2.35 1.61 -2.60
CA ILE A 35 -3.62 2.33 -2.83
C ILE A 35 -4.56 1.52 -3.70
N GLU A 36 -4.07 0.95 -4.80
CA GLU A 36 -4.91 0.20 -5.72
C GLU A 36 -5.54 -1.02 -5.03
N VAL A 37 -4.77 -1.77 -4.24
CA VAL A 37 -5.26 -2.89 -3.44
C VAL A 37 -6.29 -2.43 -2.40
N ILE A 38 -5.99 -1.37 -1.66
CA ILE A 38 -6.90 -0.82 -0.65
C ILE A 38 -8.20 -0.38 -1.31
N LYS A 39 -8.13 0.34 -2.43
CA LYS A 39 -9.30 0.82 -3.17
C LYS A 39 -10.14 -0.34 -3.71
N THR A 40 -9.49 -1.37 -4.25
CA THR A 40 -10.17 -2.55 -4.81
C THR A 40 -10.88 -3.35 -3.72
N LEU A 41 -10.23 -3.55 -2.56
CA LEU A 41 -10.75 -4.40 -1.49
C LEU A 41 -11.69 -3.68 -0.51
N THR A 42 -11.59 -2.36 -0.38
CA THR A 42 -12.37 -1.59 0.61
C THR A 42 -13.23 -0.49 0.02
N GLY A 43 -13.04 -0.13 -1.25
CA GLY A 43 -13.71 1.00 -1.89
C GLY A 43 -13.21 2.38 -1.43
N LYS A 44 -12.25 2.44 -0.50
CA LYS A 44 -11.73 3.70 0.05
C LYS A 44 -10.51 4.17 -0.74
N ARG A 45 -10.44 5.48 -1.01
CA ARG A 45 -9.22 6.12 -1.51
C ARG A 45 -8.36 6.52 -0.31
N GLU A 46 -7.20 5.90 -0.17
CA GLU A 46 -6.14 6.38 0.72
C GLU A 46 -5.33 7.47 0.01
N GLN A 47 -4.89 8.49 0.75
CA GLN A 47 -4.02 9.55 0.21
C GLN A 47 -2.57 9.16 0.45
N ILE A 48 -1.73 9.29 -0.57
CA ILE A 48 -0.27 9.24 -0.43
C ILE A 48 0.19 10.63 0.02
N ASP A 49 1.02 10.69 1.06
CA ASP A 49 1.73 11.93 1.40
C ASP A 49 2.59 12.36 0.19
N ASN A 50 2.47 13.62 -0.21
CA ASN A 50 3.04 14.18 -1.44
C ASN A 50 4.58 14.07 -1.55
N ASP A 51 5.26 13.71 -0.46
CA ASP A 51 6.71 13.46 -0.44
C ASP A 51 7.09 12.06 -0.96
N CYS A 52 6.10 11.25 -1.34
CA CYS A 52 6.36 9.89 -1.79
C CYS A 52 6.77 9.84 -3.27
N THR A 53 8.08 9.88 -3.52
CA THR A 53 8.71 9.67 -4.83
C THR A 53 8.75 8.20 -5.25
N CYS A 54 7.64 7.45 -5.11
CA CYS A 54 7.53 6.07 -5.61
C CYS A 54 7.46 6.13 -7.15
N SER A 55 8.58 6.48 -7.78
CA SER A 55 8.79 6.54 -9.22
C SER A 55 9.23 5.18 -9.76
#